data_AF-A0A5K1HA14-F1
#
_entry.id   AF-A0A5K1HA14-F1
#
_cell.length_a   1.000
_cell.length_b   1.000
_cell.length_c   1.000
_cell.angle_alpha   90.00
_cell.angle_beta   90.00
_cell.angle_gamma   90.00
#
_symmetry.space_group_name_H-M   'P 1'
#
loop_
_entity.id
_entity.type
_entity.pdbx_description
1 polymer ?
#
loop_
_entity_poly.entity_id
_entity_poly.type
_entity_poly.pdbx_seq_one_letter_code
_entity_poly.pdbx_strand_id
1 'polypeptide(L)'
;IGQQQTRLVGLSATLPNYKDVAAVLRVRKEGLFYFDQSYRPIPLEQLYVGITEKKGVRKMLLLNEILYGKVMERAVDYQMIVFVHSRRDTVRTANYLKDTAYAKNEL
;
A
#
# COMPACT_ATOMS: atom_id res chain seq x y z
N ILE A 1 36.63 14.28 -29.63
CA ILE A 1 35.28 14.49 -29.06
C ILE A 1 35.16 13.51 -27.91
N GLY A 2 35.27 13.98 -26.66
CA GLY A 2 35.25 13.10 -25.47
C GLY A 2 33.83 12.61 -25.20
N GLN A 3 33.67 11.32 -24.88
CA GLN A 3 32.39 10.80 -24.40
C GLN A 3 32.02 11.47 -23.07
N GLN A 4 30.97 12.27 -23.08
CA GLN A 4 30.42 12.88 -21.88
C GLN A 4 29.55 11.84 -21.15
N GLN A 5 29.88 11.54 -19.89
CA GLN A 5 29.13 10.57 -19.11
C GLN A 5 27.80 11.19 -18.62
N THR A 6 26.68 10.52 -18.87
CA THR A 6 25.37 10.91 -18.34
C THR A 6 25.29 10.60 -16.85
N ARG A 7 24.92 11.59 -16.04
CA ARG A 7 24.64 11.38 -14.62
C ARG A 7 23.33 10.62 -14.46
N LEU A 8 23.39 9.45 -13.85
CA LEU A 8 22.21 8.68 -13.44
C LEU A 8 21.88 8.97 -11.97
N VAL A 9 20.59 9.16 -11.69
CA VAL A 9 20.07 9.29 -10.32
C VAL A 9 18.96 8.25 -10.16
N GLY A 10 19.27 7.17 -9.42
CA GLY A 10 18.32 6.10 -9.14
C GLY A 10 17.51 6.39 -7.88
N LEU A 11 16.19 6.46 -8.00
CA LEU A 11 15.27 6.50 -6.86
C LEU A 11 14.63 5.12 -6.73
N SER A 12 14.73 4.53 -5.54
CA SER A 12 14.23 3.18 -5.28
C SER A 12 13.57 3.12 -3.91
N ALA A 13 12.68 2.13 -3.74
CA ALA A 13 12.29 1.68 -2.42
C ALA A 13 13.47 0.97 -1.72
N THR A 14 13.34 0.78 -0.40
CA THR A 14 14.30 0.03 0.41
C THR A 14 14.29 -1.45 0.03
N LEU A 15 15.35 -1.90 -0.63
CA LEU A 15 15.53 -3.28 -1.05
C LEU A 15 16.63 -3.94 -0.22
N PRO A 16 16.51 -5.23 0.15
CA PRO A 16 17.61 -5.96 0.81
C PRO A 16 18.90 -6.00 -0.03
N ASN A 17 18.78 -6.06 -1.36
CA ASN A 17 19.87 -6.19 -2.32
C ASN A 17 20.26 -4.86 -3.00
N TYR A 18 20.08 -3.72 -2.33
CA TYR A 18 20.39 -2.40 -2.88
C TYR A 18 21.85 -2.23 -3.35
N LYS A 19 22.79 -3.00 -2.77
CA LYS A 19 24.21 -3.02 -3.17
C LYS A 19 24.42 -3.58 -4.57
N ASP A 20 23.64 -4.60 -4.96
CA ASP A 20 23.72 -5.21 -6.29
C ASP A 20 23.16 -4.25 -7.35
N VAL A 21 22.06 -3.56 -7.03
CA VAL A 21 21.49 -2.51 -7.88
C VAL A 21 22.50 -1.38 -8.08
N ALA A 22 23.19 -0.96 -7.01
CA ALA A 22 24.24 0.05 -7.08
C ALA A 22 25.41 -0.39 -7.97
N ALA A 23 25.80 -1.67 -7.93
CA ALA A 23 26.84 -2.23 -8.79
C ALA A 23 26.43 -2.18 -10.27
N VAL A 24 25.20 -2.56 -10.61
CA VAL A 24 24.65 -2.49 -11.98
C VAL A 24 24.68 -1.06 -12.51
N LEU A 25 24.28 -0.09 -11.67
CA LEU A 25 24.26 1.33 -12.01
C LEU A 25 25.64 2.02 -11.87
N ARG A 26 26.70 1.27 -11.50
CA ARG A 26 28.06 1.79 -11.26
C ARG A 26 28.10 2.96 -10.28
N VAL A 27 27.26 2.91 -9.25
CA VAL A 27 27.18 3.94 -8.20
C VAL A 27 28.41 3.82 -7.30
N ARG A 28 29.13 4.94 -7.12
CA ARG A 28 30.24 5.03 -6.15
C ARG A 28 29.71 5.06 -4.72
N LYS A 29 30.52 4.70 -3.73
CA LYS A 29 30.10 4.61 -2.32
C LYS A 29 29.52 5.92 -1.79
N GLU A 30 30.04 7.05 -2.24
CA GLU A 30 29.60 8.39 -1.81
C GLU A 30 28.23 8.78 -2.39
N GLY A 31 27.78 8.09 -3.44
CA GLY A 31 26.49 8.29 -4.09
C GLY A 31 25.44 7.26 -3.68
N LEU A 32 25.78 6.30 -2.80
CA LEU A 32 24.86 5.25 -2.35
C LEU A 32 24.25 5.63 -1.01
N PHE A 33 22.95 5.89 -1.01
CA PHE A 33 22.19 6.21 0.18
C PHE A 33 21.20 5.10 0.49
N TYR A 34 21.13 4.71 1.76
CA TYR A 34 20.18 3.72 2.26
C TYR A 34 19.47 4.31 3.47
N PHE A 35 18.14 4.36 3.40
CA PHE A 35 17.27 4.93 4.42
C PHE A 35 16.24 3.87 4.76
N ASP A 36 16.34 3.22 5.92
CA ASP A 36 15.37 2.20 6.32
C ASP A 36 14.00 2.81 6.70
N GLN A 37 13.09 1.99 7.23
CA GLN A 37 11.74 2.44 7.60
C GLN A 37 11.72 3.57 8.63
N SER A 38 12.75 3.72 9.46
CA SER A 38 12.84 4.76 10.50
C SER A 38 13.01 6.16 9.92
N TYR A 39 13.47 6.29 8.67
CA TYR A 39 13.64 7.56 7.97
C TYR A 39 12.34 8.08 7.33
N ARG A 40 11.22 7.36 7.45
CA ARG A 40 9.93 7.88 6.98
C ARG A 40 9.53 9.09 7.84
N PRO A 41 9.20 10.25 7.23
CA PRO A 41 8.84 11.45 7.99
C PRO A 41 7.55 11.27 8.80
N ILE A 42 6.67 10.38 8.34
CA ILE A 42 5.49 9.93 9.07
C ILE A 42 5.64 8.41 9.26
N PRO A 43 5.81 7.92 10.50
CA PRO A 43 5.87 6.50 10.79
C PRO A 43 4.63 5.78 10.26
N LEU A 44 4.84 4.62 9.64
CA LEU A 44 3.76 3.82 9.08
C LEU A 44 3.43 2.66 10.00
N GLU A 45 2.27 2.69 10.65
CA GLU A 45 1.70 1.53 11.31
C GLU A 45 1.15 0.55 10.25
N GLN A 46 1.42 -0.74 10.40
CA GLN A 46 0.98 -1.77 9.46
C GLN A 46 0.19 -2.85 10.20
N LEU A 47 -1.00 -3.17 9.67
CA LEU A 47 -1.83 -4.27 10.14
C LEU A 47 -2.05 -5.25 8.98
N TYR A 48 -1.79 -6.54 9.23
CA TYR A 48 -1.99 -7.60 8.25
C TYR A 48 -3.19 -8.46 8.66
N VAL A 49 -4.24 -8.46 7.83
CA VAL A 49 -5.43 -9.28 8.07
C VAL A 49 -5.46 -10.43 7.06
N GLY A 50 -5.12 -11.63 7.53
CA GLY A 50 -5.14 -12.85 6.72
C GLY A 50 -6.51 -13.52 6.75
N ILE A 51 -7.12 -13.71 5.57
CA ILE A 51 -8.39 -14.44 5.45
C ILE A 51 -8.12 -15.90 5.12
N THR A 52 -8.48 -16.80 6.03
CA THR A 52 -8.23 -18.24 5.93
C THR A 52 -9.35 -19.01 5.20
N GLU A 53 -10.50 -18.38 4.96
CA GLU A 53 -11.62 -18.98 4.22
C GLU A 53 -11.22 -19.28 2.76
N LYS A 54 -11.51 -20.50 2.31
CA LYS A 54 -11.11 -21.02 1.00
C LYS A 54 -12.23 -20.91 -0.03
N LYS A 55 -13.49 -20.96 0.40
CA LYS A 55 -14.65 -20.87 -0.49
C LYS A 55 -14.81 -19.43 -0.99
N GLY A 56 -14.65 -19.22 -2.30
CA GLY A 56 -14.56 -17.89 -2.91
C GLY A 56 -15.67 -16.91 -2.49
N VAL A 57 -16.94 -17.34 -2.51
CA VAL A 57 -18.07 -16.48 -2.11
C VAL A 57 -18.00 -16.11 -0.62
N ARG A 58 -17.75 -17.08 0.27
CA ARG A 58 -17.64 -16.81 1.71
C ARG A 58 -16.44 -15.94 2.04
N LYS A 59 -15.31 -16.17 1.36
CA LYS A 59 -14.11 -15.35 1.46
C LYS A 59 -14.39 -13.88 1.11
N MET A 60 -15.15 -13.64 0.05
CA MET A 60 -15.53 -12.29 -0.37
C MET A 60 -16.45 -11.62 0.66
N LEU A 61 -17.46 -12.34 1.17
CA LEU A 61 -18.36 -11.81 2.21
C LEU A 61 -17.59 -11.45 3.48
N LEU A 62 -16.71 -12.34 3.94
CA LEU A 62 -15.88 -12.11 5.11
C LEU A 62 -14.90 -10.94 4.91
N LEU A 63 -14.30 -10.82 3.72
CA LEU A 63 -13.45 -9.67 3.37
C LEU A 63 -14.21 -8.35 3.50
N ASN A 64 -15.43 -8.30 2.98
CA ASN A 64 -16.28 -7.10 3.02
C ASN A 64 -16.66 -6.73 4.46
N GLU A 65 -17.03 -7.73 5.29
CA GLU A 65 -17.35 -7.52 6.70
C GLU A 65 -16.15 -6.96 7.49
N ILE A 66 -14.98 -7.58 7.33
CA ILE A 66 -13.73 -7.13 7.95
C ILE A 66 -13.37 -5.71 7.50
N LEU A 67 -13.49 -5.43 6.20
CA LEU A 67 -13.21 -4.11 5.62
C LEU A 67 -14.11 -3.05 6.26
N TYR A 68 -15.41 -3.33 6.36
CA TYR A 68 -16.36 -2.40 6.97
C TYR A 68 -15.98 -2.05 8.40
N GLY A 69 -15.71 -3.08 9.23
CA GLY A 69 -15.29 -2.86 10.61
C GLY A 69 -14.04 -1.98 10.70
N LYS A 70 -13.02 -2.26 9.89
CA LYS A 70 -11.76 -1.50 9.87
C LYS A 70 -11.92 -0.06 9.36
N VAL A 71 -12.84 0.17 8.43
CA VAL A 71 -13.15 1.53 7.97
C VAL A 71 -13.84 2.30 9.08
N MET A 72 -14.88 1.74 9.69
CA MET A 72 -15.65 2.45 10.73
C MET A 72 -14.83 2.72 12.01
N GLU A 73 -13.82 1.90 12.31
CA GLU A 73 -12.85 2.16 13.41
C GLU A 73 -12.07 3.48 13.24
N ARG A 74 -11.88 3.98 12.01
CA ARG A 74 -10.99 5.13 11.74
C ARG A 74 -11.61 6.25 10.91
N ALA A 75 -12.71 6.00 10.20
CA ALA A 75 -13.30 6.94 9.24
C ALA A 75 -13.83 8.24 9.86
N VAL A 76 -14.12 8.25 11.18
CA VAL A 76 -14.56 9.46 11.90
C VAL A 76 -13.42 10.48 12.00
N ASP A 77 -12.19 10.01 12.22
CA ASP A 77 -11.04 10.87 12.51
C ASP A 77 -10.10 11.03 11.31
N TYR A 78 -10.13 10.08 10.36
CA TYR A 78 -9.15 10.00 9.28
C TYR A 78 -9.79 9.75 7.92
N GLN A 79 -9.23 10.40 6.88
CA GLN A 79 -9.54 10.06 5.50
C GLN A 79 -8.91 8.71 5.11
N MET A 80 -9.62 7.93 4.30
CA MET A 80 -9.20 6.59 3.90
C MET A 80 -9.18 6.43 2.39
N ILE A 81 -8.16 5.73 1.89
CA ILE A 81 -8.08 5.27 0.49
C ILE A 81 -8.13 3.75 0.49
N VAL A 82 -9.15 3.19 -0.16
CA VAL A 82 -9.34 1.74 -0.30
C VAL A 82 -8.92 1.31 -1.70
N PHE A 83 -7.86 0.51 -1.79
CA PHE A 83 -7.40 -0.07 -3.05
C PHE A 83 -8.11 -1.39 -3.34
N VAL A 84 -8.57 -1.55 -4.57
CA VAL A 84 -9.28 -2.75 -5.08
C VAL A 84 -8.69 -3.19 -6.41
N HIS A 85 -9.02 -4.41 -6.87
CA HIS A 85 -8.37 -5.03 -8.02
C HIS A 85 -8.99 -4.67 -9.39
N SER A 86 -10.18 -4.06 -9.43
CA SER A 86 -10.82 -3.65 -10.68
C SER A 86 -11.72 -2.43 -10.50
N ARG A 87 -12.02 -1.73 -11.62
CA ARG A 87 -12.99 -0.62 -11.64
C ARG A 87 -14.38 -1.05 -11.16
N ARG A 88 -14.78 -2.29 -11.47
CA ARG A 88 -16.07 -2.84 -11.04
C ARG A 88 -16.11 -3.00 -9.52
N ASP A 89 -15.00 -3.43 -8.92
CA ASP A 89 -14.93 -3.58 -7.46
C ASP A 89 -14.86 -2.26 -6.73
N THR A 90 -14.38 -1.19 -7.38
CA THR A 90 -14.46 0.16 -6.82
C THR A 90 -15.91 0.53 -6.53
N VAL A 91 -16.78 0.38 -7.54
CA VAL A 91 -18.21 0.69 -7.39
C VAL A 91 -18.88 -0.25 -6.39
N ARG A 92 -18.60 -1.56 -6.46
CA ARG A 92 -19.20 -2.55 -5.56
C ARG A 92 -18.81 -2.33 -4.10
N THR A 93 -17.53 -2.07 -3.83
CA THR A 93 -17.01 -1.86 -2.48
C THR A 93 -17.53 -0.55 -1.90
N ALA A 94 -17.54 0.52 -2.71
CA ALA A 94 -18.10 1.81 -2.30
C ALA A 94 -19.59 1.72 -1.95
N ASN A 95 -20.39 1.06 -2.79
CA ASN A 95 -21.81 0.83 -2.49
C ASN A 95 -21.98 -0.05 -1.25
N TYR A 96 -21.22 -1.14 -1.13
CA TYR A 96 -21.28 -2.01 0.05
C TYR A 96 -21.01 -1.24 1.35
N LEU A 97 -19.95 -0.42 1.40
CA LEU A 97 -19.63 0.40 2.57
C LEU A 97 -20.76 1.38 2.89
N LYS A 98 -21.21 2.14 1.88
CA LYS A 98 -22.27 3.14 2.02
C LYS A 98 -23.60 2.50 2.47
N ASP A 99 -24.04 1.45 1.80
CA ASP A 99 -25.32 0.78 2.06
C ASP A 99 -25.30 0.10 3.44
N THR A 100 -24.16 -0.47 3.84
CA THR A 100 -24.00 -1.07 5.18
C THR A 100 -24.05 0.00 6.27
N ALA A 101 -23.41 1.16 6.07
CA ALA A 101 -23.46 2.26 7.03
C ALA A 101 -24.86 2.85 7.17
N TYR A 102 -25.61 3.01 6.08
CA TYR A 102 -27.03 3.39 6.14
C TYR A 102 -27.87 2.36 6.89
N ALA A 103 -27.69 1.07 6.60
CA ALA A 103 -28.45 0.00 7.25
C ALA A 103 -28.19 -0.10 8.76
N LYS A 104 -26.98 0.29 9.21
CA LYS A 104 -26.59 0.30 10.62
C LYS A 104 -26.81 1.64 11.32
N ASN A 105 -27.26 2.67 10.59
CA ASN A 105 -27.40 4.04 11.10
C ASN A 105 -26.08 4.61 11.65
N GLU A 106 -24.99 4.36 10.93
CA GLU A 106 -23.61 4.79 11.25
C GLU A 106 -23.10 5.89 10.27
N LEU A 107 -24.02 6.55 9.56
CA LEU A 107 -23.79 7.69 8.67
C LEU A 107 -24.31 8.99 9.28
#